data_AF-A0A4U2Z791-F1
#
_entry.id   AF-A0A4U2Z791-F1
#
_cell.length_a   1.000
_cell.length_b   1.000
_cell.length_c   1.000
_cell.angle_alpha   90.00
_cell.angle_beta   90.00
_cell.angle_gamma   90.00
#
_symmetry.space_group_name_H-M   'P 1'
#
loop_
_entity.id
_entity.type
_entity.pdbx_description
1 polymer ?
#
loop_
_entity_poly.entity_id
_entity_poly.type
_entity_poly.pdbx_seq_one_letter_code
_entity_poly.pdbx_strand_id
1 'polypeptide(L)'
;MIFDKAVKYAERVVKGKEITTKEVIIQCNWFLRDLEKQYEDEFDYYFDMDEIEKIEGLLELLNFATGLGVAGKTILEGLEGFQAFFLVNIFGWRFKSDKEKFRYRDITLFIPRKNAKTFICALIIIILMLTEDDYSEFYSICLDRELAGEVKKAMTQIIMASPGVAKYFVIPKTLSGKIVCTLTNSFYQARTAEANRNNSIRPSAFIADEVGAFKDYKNINAMKSGQLNVKNPLRFKLTTAYAEDKSIMLEELAYAKKVFNGFIEDDRMFALLYYAEDEHLWDDTGLLQANPLRVEENYNEIRDSRKSAIEKPSEREEYLCKHMNHFLPSNSGEAYVNVEDLRKCKMDDFDWSGRQVWLGLDLAMTNDNCSFSIVTEEDMQIYADSYAFVPTERIPDKNRVEKINYYDHIKSGKCFSCGDMTVDYGFIEQKVLEVEEQFNVIVMGVAYDRYNCLSTAQKLEKEGLVTVEVKQHSSVLHPATKLLREKIMNKEFHYTENELLEENFQNAKVTEDTNKNIYVNKKKSTGKVDMVVSLINAIYLLQHDVIFNPDADWGAQII
;
A
#
# COMPACT_ATOMS: atom_id res chain seq x y z
N MET A 1 2.09 19.91 33.82
CA MET A 1 0.79 19.32 33.45
C MET A 1 0.87 18.66 32.07
N ILE A 2 0.00 17.68 31.76
CA ILE A 2 -0.12 17.05 30.43
C ILE A 2 -0.50 18.06 29.35
N PHE A 3 -1.27 19.08 29.74
CA PHE A 3 -1.58 20.23 28.89
C PHE A 3 -0.30 20.95 28.44
N ASP A 4 0.61 21.28 29.36
CA ASP A 4 1.88 21.94 29.02
C ASP A 4 2.73 21.08 28.09
N LYS A 5 2.75 19.75 28.31
CA LYS A 5 3.45 18.81 27.43
C LYS A 5 2.86 18.85 26.01
N ALA A 6 1.52 18.87 25.89
CA ALA A 6 0.81 18.97 24.61
C ALA A 6 1.06 20.30 23.89
N VAL A 7 0.95 21.44 24.60
CA VAL A 7 1.23 22.78 24.04
C VAL A 7 2.68 22.88 23.58
N LYS A 8 3.64 22.44 24.41
CA LYS A 8 5.06 22.44 24.06
C LYS A 8 5.36 21.57 22.85
N TYR A 9 4.70 20.41 22.72
CA TYR A 9 4.81 19.55 21.54
C TYR A 9 4.29 20.28 20.30
N ALA A 10 3.07 20.81 20.36
CA ALA A 10 2.45 21.54 19.25
C ALA A 10 3.31 22.72 18.78
N GLU A 11 3.82 23.53 19.71
CA GLU A 11 4.70 24.65 19.38
C GLU A 11 6.00 24.19 18.70
N ARG A 12 6.61 23.09 19.18
CA ARG A 12 7.84 22.56 18.59
C ARG A 12 7.60 22.04 17.17
N VAL A 13 6.47 21.38 16.94
CA VAL A 13 6.03 20.94 15.61
C VAL A 13 5.86 22.13 14.68
N VAL A 14 5.07 23.13 15.08
CA VAL A 14 4.80 24.32 14.25
C VAL A 14 6.08 25.13 13.96
N LYS A 15 7.01 25.19 14.92
CA LYS A 15 8.32 25.85 14.75
C LYS A 15 9.34 25.00 13.97
N GLY A 16 8.97 23.81 13.47
CA GLY A 16 9.86 22.91 12.72
C GLY A 16 10.98 22.28 13.57
N LYS A 17 10.90 22.35 14.90
CA LYS A 17 11.86 21.70 15.83
C LYS A 17 11.60 20.21 16.00
N GLU A 18 10.40 19.78 15.63
CA GLU A 18 9.95 18.41 15.66
C GLU A 18 9.64 17.97 14.22
N ILE A 19 10.56 17.21 13.61
CA ILE A 19 10.35 16.66 12.26
C ILE A 19 9.15 15.71 12.30
N THR A 20 8.13 16.01 11.49
CA THR A 20 6.89 15.24 11.37
C THR A 20 6.20 15.53 10.04
N THR A 21 5.04 14.94 9.79
CA THR A 21 4.28 15.08 8.54
C THR A 21 3.52 16.40 8.48
N LYS A 22 3.18 16.84 7.27
CA LYS A 22 2.39 18.06 7.06
C LYS A 22 1.05 18.04 7.80
N GLU A 23 0.38 16.88 7.86
CA GLU A 23 -0.93 16.76 8.51
C GLU A 23 -0.83 16.94 10.03
N VAL A 24 0.23 16.42 10.66
CA VAL A 24 0.48 16.63 12.10
C VAL A 24 0.82 18.10 12.38
N ILE A 25 1.58 18.77 11.50
CA ILE A 25 1.83 20.22 11.59
C ILE A 25 0.53 21.01 11.52
N ILE A 26 -0.35 20.68 10.58
CA ILE A 26 -1.67 21.34 10.44
C ILE A 26 -2.51 21.10 11.70
N GLN A 27 -2.58 19.87 12.21
CA GLN A 27 -3.34 19.54 13.42
C GLN A 27 -2.82 20.30 14.65
N CYS A 28 -1.50 20.44 14.80
CA CYS A 28 -0.89 21.23 15.87
C CYS A 28 -1.20 22.73 15.74
N ASN A 29 -1.18 23.27 14.51
CA ASN A 29 -1.60 24.65 14.26
C ASN A 29 -3.08 24.87 14.60
N TRP A 30 -3.97 23.95 14.21
CA TRP A 30 -5.38 24.02 14.57
C TRP A 30 -5.56 24.01 16.08
N PHE A 31 -4.88 23.12 16.80
CA PHE A 31 -4.94 23.10 18.26
C PHE A 31 -4.55 24.43 18.90
N LEU A 32 -3.39 24.99 18.53
CA LEU A 32 -2.91 26.26 19.09
C LEU A 32 -3.84 27.43 18.73
N ARG A 33 -4.32 27.48 17.49
CA ARG A 33 -5.28 28.49 17.04
C ARG A 33 -6.61 28.36 17.79
N ASP A 34 -7.12 27.15 17.93
CA ASP A 34 -8.42 26.91 18.56
C ASP A 34 -8.38 27.25 20.06
N LEU A 35 -7.21 27.15 20.72
CA LEU A 35 -7.01 27.64 22.10
C LEU A 35 -7.17 29.17 22.22
N GLU A 36 -6.96 29.92 21.14
CA GLU A 36 -7.25 31.36 21.08
C GLU A 36 -8.71 31.59 20.67
N LYS A 37 -9.20 30.88 19.64
CA LYS A 37 -10.57 31.02 19.13
C LYS A 37 -11.64 30.61 20.13
N GLN A 38 -11.32 29.81 21.16
CA GLN A 38 -12.29 29.44 22.19
C GLN A 38 -12.95 30.63 22.89
N TYR A 39 -12.34 31.82 22.87
CA TYR A 39 -12.91 33.04 23.44
C TYR A 39 -13.79 33.84 22.46
N GLU A 40 -13.88 33.43 21.20
CA GLU A 40 -14.76 34.03 20.19
C GLU A 40 -16.19 33.47 20.29
N ASP A 41 -17.20 34.32 20.14
CA ASP A 41 -18.62 33.90 20.25
C ASP A 41 -19.02 32.91 19.14
N GLU A 42 -18.45 33.04 17.94
CA GLU A 42 -18.79 32.22 16.77
C GLU A 42 -18.13 30.82 16.80
N PHE A 43 -17.21 30.56 17.73
CA PHE A 43 -16.55 29.26 17.84
C PHE A 43 -17.26 28.38 18.87
N ASP A 44 -17.81 27.24 18.42
CA ASP A 44 -18.69 26.38 19.21
C ASP A 44 -18.01 25.61 20.36
N TYR A 45 -16.68 25.63 20.43
CA TYR A 45 -15.91 24.75 21.32
C TYR A 45 -15.10 25.54 22.35
N TYR A 46 -14.88 24.92 23.51
CA TYR A 46 -13.92 25.42 24.49
C TYR A 46 -13.05 24.27 25.00
N PHE A 47 -11.89 24.64 25.55
CA PHE A 47 -10.95 23.70 26.12
C PHE A 47 -11.17 23.59 27.63
N ASP A 48 -11.61 22.42 28.09
CA ASP A 48 -11.96 22.17 29.49
C ASP A 48 -10.74 21.75 30.31
N MET A 49 -10.17 22.72 31.05
CA MET A 49 -9.00 22.48 31.88
C MET A 49 -9.29 21.59 33.11
N ASP A 50 -10.50 21.68 33.68
CA ASP A 50 -10.88 20.90 34.86
C ASP A 50 -10.92 19.40 34.52
N GLU A 51 -11.46 19.07 33.34
CA GLU A 51 -11.44 17.69 32.83
C GLU A 51 -10.02 17.21 32.54
N ILE A 52 -9.13 18.06 32.04
CA ILE A 52 -7.73 17.70 31.81
C ILE A 52 -6.97 17.48 33.12
N GLU A 53 -7.22 18.26 34.15
CA GLU A 53 -6.65 18.05 35.50
C GLU A 53 -7.11 16.71 36.09
N LYS A 54 -8.39 16.33 35.86
CA LYS A 54 -8.90 15.02 36.24
C LYS A 54 -8.18 13.89 35.50
N ILE A 55 -7.98 14.02 34.18
CA ILE A 55 -7.20 13.05 33.41
C ILE A 55 -5.76 12.96 33.92
N GLU A 56 -5.12 14.10 34.22
CA GLU A 56 -3.78 14.14 34.78
C GLU A 56 -3.68 13.38 36.11
N GLY A 57 -4.61 13.59 37.03
CA GLY A 57 -4.68 12.84 38.29
C GLY A 57 -4.86 11.34 38.08
N LEU A 58 -5.63 10.91 37.07
CA LEU A 58 -5.73 9.49 36.72
C LEU A 58 -4.39 8.94 36.18
N LEU A 59 -3.69 9.70 35.34
CA LEU A 59 -2.40 9.30 34.79
C LEU A 59 -1.30 9.22 35.86
N GLU A 60 -1.42 9.98 36.94
CA GLU A 60 -0.54 9.89 38.12
C GLU A 60 -0.78 8.61 38.93
N LEU A 61 -2.03 8.13 38.96
CA LEU A 61 -2.40 6.88 39.65
C LEU A 61 -2.11 5.61 38.84
N LEU A 62 -1.91 5.75 37.53
CA LEU A 62 -1.60 4.65 36.61
C LEU A 62 -0.09 4.54 36.41
N ASN A 63 0.42 3.32 36.36
CA ASN A 63 1.84 3.02 36.17
C ASN A 63 2.09 2.26 34.86
N PHE A 64 3.26 2.50 34.27
CA PHE A 64 3.77 1.65 33.19
C PHE A 64 4.10 0.26 33.73
N ALA A 65 3.46 -0.76 33.18
CA ALA A 65 3.77 -2.15 33.53
C ALA A 65 5.03 -2.68 32.82
N THR A 66 5.31 -2.16 31.62
CA THR A 66 6.43 -2.54 30.75
C THR A 66 6.92 -1.30 29.99
N GLY A 67 8.12 -1.38 29.41
CA GLY A 67 8.72 -0.30 28.61
C GLY A 67 10.13 0.05 29.06
N LEU A 68 11.00 0.34 28.09
CA LEU A 68 12.40 0.73 28.34
C LEU A 68 12.44 2.04 29.13
N GLY A 69 13.07 2.03 30.30
CA GLY A 69 13.29 3.21 31.13
C GLY A 69 12.06 3.81 31.83
N VAL A 70 10.87 3.23 31.63
CA VAL A 70 9.59 3.74 32.19
C VAL A 70 8.84 2.74 33.06
N ALA A 71 9.16 1.44 33.00
CA ALA A 71 8.48 0.43 33.82
C ALA A 71 8.52 0.79 35.32
N GLY A 72 7.36 0.76 35.97
CA GLY A 72 7.19 1.11 37.39
C GLY A 72 7.04 2.62 37.68
N LYS A 73 7.26 3.50 36.69
CA LYS A 73 6.95 4.94 36.82
C LYS A 73 5.48 5.20 36.52
N THR A 74 4.99 6.35 36.99
CA THR A 74 3.64 6.81 36.66
C THR A 74 3.53 7.10 35.16
N ILE A 75 2.35 6.91 34.61
CA ILE A 75 2.09 7.20 33.20
C ILE A 75 2.28 8.69 32.94
N LEU A 76 1.86 9.54 33.87
CA LEU A 76 2.05 10.99 33.80
C LEU A 76 3.51 11.39 33.56
N GLU A 77 4.45 10.80 34.31
CA GLU A 77 5.88 11.08 34.18
C GLU A 77 6.42 10.63 32.82
N GLY A 78 6.11 9.39 32.40
CA GLY A 78 6.69 8.76 31.22
C GLY A 78 5.97 9.04 29.89
N LEU A 79 4.85 9.77 29.88
CA LEU A 79 4.18 10.17 28.64
C LEU A 79 5.03 11.13 27.81
N GLU A 80 5.22 10.79 26.54
CA GLU A 80 5.86 11.62 25.52
C GLU A 80 4.93 12.71 24.98
N GLY A 81 5.54 13.76 24.38
CA GLY A 81 4.81 14.96 23.94
C GLY A 81 3.64 14.68 22.99
N PHE A 82 3.83 13.83 21.99
CA PHE A 82 2.77 13.48 21.04
C PHE A 82 1.64 12.66 21.68
N GLN A 83 1.96 11.84 22.70
CA GLN A 83 0.96 11.05 23.44
C GLN A 83 0.13 11.96 24.33
N ALA A 84 0.77 12.91 25.02
CA ALA A 84 0.07 13.95 25.76
C ALA A 84 -0.82 14.78 24.83
N PHE A 85 -0.31 15.21 23.67
CA PHE A 85 -1.08 15.93 22.66
C PHE A 85 -2.31 15.15 22.17
N PHE A 86 -2.16 13.84 21.94
CA PHE A 86 -3.27 12.97 21.53
C PHE A 86 -4.36 12.89 22.62
N LEU A 87 -3.99 12.61 23.87
CA LEU A 87 -4.93 12.51 24.99
C LEU A 87 -5.62 13.84 25.28
N VAL A 88 -4.87 14.94 25.30
CA VAL A 88 -5.38 16.30 25.55
C VAL A 88 -6.43 16.69 24.51
N ASN A 89 -6.22 16.39 23.23
CA ASN A 89 -7.21 16.72 22.21
C ASN A 89 -8.49 15.86 22.35
N ILE A 90 -8.36 14.57 22.66
CA ILE A 90 -9.51 13.69 22.85
C ILE A 90 -10.36 14.14 24.03
N PHE A 91 -9.72 14.39 25.19
CA PHE A 91 -10.41 14.59 26.46
C PHE A 91 -10.57 16.06 26.87
N GLY A 92 -9.99 17.03 26.18
CA GLY A 92 -10.05 18.45 26.56
C GLY A 92 -11.12 19.26 25.83
N TRP A 93 -11.41 18.98 24.56
CA TRP A 93 -12.33 19.80 23.78
C TRP A 93 -13.81 19.45 24.03
N ARG A 94 -14.62 20.45 24.41
CA ARG A 94 -16.06 20.33 24.66
C ARG A 94 -16.88 21.33 23.85
N PHE A 95 -18.17 21.07 23.68
CA PHE A 95 -19.11 22.05 23.15
C PHE A 95 -19.44 23.11 24.21
N LYS A 96 -19.47 24.40 23.82
CA LYS A 96 -19.96 25.47 24.69
C LYS A 96 -21.44 25.30 25.07
N SER A 97 -22.22 24.75 24.14
CA SER A 97 -23.66 24.50 24.33
C SER A 97 -23.95 23.34 25.29
N ASP A 98 -23.02 22.39 25.43
CA ASP A 98 -23.13 21.22 26.33
C ASP A 98 -21.72 20.78 26.75
N LYS A 99 -21.34 21.18 27.97
CA LYS A 99 -20.00 20.98 28.56
C LYS A 99 -19.60 19.52 28.70
N GLU A 100 -20.58 18.63 28.75
CA GLU A 100 -20.37 17.20 28.88
C GLU A 100 -20.14 16.52 27.52
N LYS A 101 -20.24 17.25 26.40
CA LYS A 101 -20.17 16.69 25.06
C LYS A 101 -18.79 16.93 24.43
N PHE A 102 -18.11 15.86 24.02
CA PHE A 102 -16.83 15.98 23.30
C PHE A 102 -17.00 16.61 21.92
N ARG A 103 -16.07 17.50 21.54
CA ARG A 103 -15.95 17.99 20.16
C ARG A 103 -15.70 16.82 19.20
N TYR A 104 -14.56 16.15 19.39
CA TYR A 104 -14.11 15.10 18.50
C TYR A 104 -14.92 13.81 18.71
N ARG A 105 -15.21 13.14 17.59
CA ARG A 105 -16.03 11.92 17.53
C ARG A 105 -15.31 10.82 16.79
N ASP A 106 -14.74 11.15 15.64
CA ASP A 106 -14.02 10.23 14.76
C ASP A 106 -12.53 10.52 14.88
N ILE A 107 -11.81 9.63 15.57
CA ILE A 107 -10.40 9.79 15.92
C ILE A 107 -9.57 8.80 15.13
N THR A 108 -8.55 9.29 14.42
CA THR A 108 -7.62 8.45 13.66
C THR A 108 -6.19 8.62 14.17
N LEU A 109 -5.52 7.53 14.47
CA LEU A 109 -4.08 7.53 14.75
C LEU A 109 -3.42 6.52 13.83
N PHE A 110 -2.80 7.05 12.78
CA PHE A 110 -2.02 6.28 11.82
C PHE A 110 -0.55 6.41 12.22
N ILE A 111 0.01 5.31 12.75
CA ILE A 111 1.33 5.34 13.38
C ILE A 111 2.00 3.95 13.26
N PRO A 112 3.31 3.85 12.94
CA PRO A 112 4.01 2.58 12.75
C PRO A 112 4.20 1.80 14.06
N ARG A 113 4.67 0.55 13.92
CA ARG A 113 5.01 -0.30 15.07
C ARG A 113 6.10 0.34 15.91
N LYS A 114 6.23 -0.11 17.17
CA LYS A 114 7.16 0.43 18.19
C LYS A 114 6.87 1.86 18.68
N ASN A 115 5.74 2.47 18.33
CA ASN A 115 5.30 3.77 18.86
C ASN A 115 4.22 3.66 19.96
N ALA A 116 4.18 2.54 20.69
CA ALA A 116 3.28 2.31 21.83
C ALA A 116 1.75 2.44 21.53
N LYS A 117 1.32 2.18 20.29
CA LYS A 117 -0.10 2.24 19.88
C LYS A 117 -1.03 1.40 20.77
N THR A 118 -0.70 0.13 21.00
CA THR A 118 -1.52 -0.77 21.85
C THR A 118 -1.61 -0.28 23.30
N PHE A 119 -0.55 0.33 23.82
CA PHE A 119 -0.56 0.98 25.12
C PHE A 119 -1.53 2.17 25.14
N ILE A 120 -1.52 3.02 24.11
CA ILE A 120 -2.45 4.15 23.95
C ILE A 120 -3.90 3.62 23.90
N CYS A 121 -4.18 2.56 23.14
CA CYS A 121 -5.51 1.91 23.11
C CYS A 121 -5.98 1.54 24.52
N ALA A 122 -5.14 0.81 25.26
CA ALA A 122 -5.44 0.35 26.60
C ALA A 122 -5.67 1.51 27.57
N LEU A 123 -4.83 2.54 27.51
CA LEU A 123 -4.91 3.72 28.36
C LEU A 123 -6.20 4.49 28.14
N ILE A 124 -6.59 4.74 26.88
CA ILE A 124 -7.84 5.43 26.53
C ILE A 124 -9.05 4.69 27.11
N ILE A 125 -9.09 3.36 26.95
CA ILE A 125 -10.21 2.57 27.47
C ILE A 125 -10.25 2.60 28.99
N ILE A 126 -9.10 2.50 29.67
CA ILE A 126 -9.05 2.59 31.15
C ILE A 126 -9.56 3.94 31.62
N ILE A 127 -9.13 5.04 30.99
CA ILE A 127 -9.59 6.39 31.32
C ILE A 127 -11.12 6.46 31.15
N LEU A 128 -11.63 6.08 29.97
CA LEU A 128 -13.07 6.11 29.70
C LEU A 128 -13.87 5.24 30.67
N MET A 129 -13.36 4.07 31.05
CA MET A 129 -14.01 3.20 32.03
C MET A 129 -14.13 3.86 33.42
N LEU A 130 -13.21 4.76 33.77
CA LEU A 130 -13.18 5.48 35.04
C LEU A 130 -13.94 6.82 34.99
N THR A 131 -14.16 7.40 33.81
CA THR A 131 -14.70 8.77 33.66
C THR A 131 -16.07 8.87 33.01
N GLU A 132 -16.45 7.92 32.15
CA GLU A 132 -17.73 7.94 31.44
C GLU A 132 -18.90 7.48 32.32
N ASP A 133 -20.12 7.71 31.80
CA ASP A 133 -21.39 7.36 32.44
C ASP A 133 -21.45 5.89 32.89
N ASP A 134 -22.20 5.69 33.98
CA ASP A 134 -22.46 4.37 34.54
C ASP A 134 -23.03 3.40 33.49
N TYR A 135 -22.62 2.14 33.59
CA TYR A 135 -23.01 1.04 32.69
C TYR A 135 -22.57 1.22 31.22
N SER A 136 -21.60 2.09 30.95
CA SER A 136 -20.99 2.22 29.62
C SER A 136 -20.32 0.94 29.12
N GLU A 137 -20.38 0.72 27.80
CA GLU A 137 -19.77 -0.44 27.14
C GLU A 137 -18.60 -0.01 26.24
N PHE A 138 -17.45 -0.67 26.38
CA PHE A 138 -16.24 -0.39 25.61
C PHE A 138 -15.75 -1.61 24.84
N TYR A 139 -15.31 -1.38 23.61
CA TYR A 139 -14.88 -2.48 22.74
C TYR A 139 -13.60 -2.17 21.98
N SER A 140 -12.84 -3.22 21.70
CA SER A 140 -11.86 -3.22 20.63
C SER A 140 -12.31 -4.22 19.56
N ILE A 141 -12.15 -3.87 18.29
CA ILE A 141 -12.38 -4.76 17.16
C ILE A 141 -11.09 -4.95 16.39
N CYS A 142 -10.78 -6.20 16.09
CA CYS A 142 -9.70 -6.60 15.19
C CYS A 142 -10.14 -7.80 14.36
N LEU A 143 -9.48 -8.02 13.22
CA LEU A 143 -9.73 -9.22 12.39
C LEU A 143 -9.21 -10.49 13.06
N ASP A 144 -8.08 -10.39 13.77
CA ASP A 144 -7.42 -11.53 14.42
C ASP A 144 -7.79 -11.61 15.91
N ARG A 145 -8.08 -12.82 16.37
CA ARG A 145 -8.41 -13.11 17.76
C ARG A 145 -7.23 -12.93 18.71
N GLU A 146 -6.01 -13.21 18.27
CA GLU A 146 -4.79 -12.99 19.04
C GLU A 146 -4.53 -11.49 19.21
N LEU A 147 -4.64 -10.72 18.12
CA LEU A 147 -4.51 -9.26 18.16
C LEU A 147 -5.58 -8.60 19.05
N ALA A 148 -6.83 -9.10 19.02
CA ALA A 148 -7.88 -8.65 19.93
C ALA A 148 -7.50 -8.87 21.42
N GLY A 149 -6.71 -9.91 21.72
CA GLY A 149 -6.21 -10.20 23.06
C GLY A 149 -5.15 -9.21 23.57
N GLU A 150 -4.36 -8.60 22.69
CA GLU A 150 -3.23 -7.75 23.08
C GLU A 150 -3.67 -6.45 23.79
N VAL A 151 -4.75 -5.79 23.34
CA VAL A 151 -5.29 -4.62 24.03
C VAL A 151 -5.75 -5.00 25.45
N LYS A 152 -6.43 -6.13 25.59
CA LYS A 152 -6.89 -6.62 26.90
C LYS A 152 -5.74 -6.93 27.84
N LYS A 153 -4.69 -7.56 27.30
CA LYS A 153 -3.46 -7.88 28.02
C LYS A 153 -2.76 -6.61 28.48
N ALA A 154 -2.61 -5.61 27.61
CA ALA A 154 -2.05 -4.31 27.96
C ALA A 154 -2.86 -3.61 29.06
N MET A 155 -4.21 -3.62 28.97
CA MET A 155 -5.06 -3.09 30.03
C MET A 155 -4.85 -3.81 31.35
N THR A 156 -4.81 -5.15 31.32
CA THR A 156 -4.60 -5.98 32.52
C THR A 156 -3.26 -5.64 33.18
N GLN A 157 -2.20 -5.50 32.38
CA GLN A 157 -0.87 -5.15 32.86
C GLN A 157 -0.86 -3.75 33.51
N ILE A 158 -1.42 -2.73 32.85
CA ILE A 158 -1.50 -1.37 33.40
C ILE A 158 -2.27 -1.39 34.72
N ILE A 159 -3.47 -1.98 34.75
CA ILE A 159 -4.31 -2.01 35.96
C ILE A 159 -3.58 -2.73 37.11
N MET A 160 -2.97 -3.89 36.86
CA MET A 160 -2.26 -4.64 37.89
C MET A 160 -1.00 -3.94 38.39
N ALA A 161 -0.33 -3.17 37.53
CA ALA A 161 0.82 -2.34 37.91
C ALA A 161 0.42 -1.08 38.69
N SER A 162 -0.88 -0.77 38.80
CA SER A 162 -1.40 0.49 39.31
C SER A 162 -2.26 0.29 40.57
N PRO A 163 -1.66 0.20 41.77
CA PRO A 163 -2.38 -0.10 43.01
C PRO A 163 -3.53 0.87 43.32
N GLY A 164 -3.40 2.14 42.93
CA GLY A 164 -4.39 3.18 43.15
C GLY A 164 -5.73 2.90 42.46
N VAL A 165 -5.70 2.23 41.29
CA VAL A 165 -6.90 1.92 40.50
C VAL A 165 -7.29 0.45 40.55
N ALA A 166 -6.35 -0.47 40.81
CA ALA A 166 -6.55 -1.92 40.68
C ALA A 166 -7.79 -2.45 41.42
N LYS A 167 -8.07 -1.90 42.61
CA LYS A 167 -9.22 -2.27 43.45
C LYS A 167 -10.59 -2.00 42.81
N TYR A 168 -10.65 -1.13 41.80
CA TYR A 168 -11.87 -0.78 41.08
C TYR A 168 -12.08 -1.65 39.83
N PHE A 169 -11.22 -2.63 39.57
CA PHE A 169 -11.31 -3.47 38.38
C PHE A 169 -11.42 -4.95 38.72
N VAL A 170 -12.39 -5.63 38.09
CA VAL A 170 -12.50 -7.08 38.09
C VAL A 170 -11.99 -7.60 36.76
N ILE A 171 -10.86 -8.32 36.80
CA ILE A 171 -10.17 -8.84 35.62
C ILE A 171 -10.43 -10.35 35.52
N PRO A 172 -11.08 -10.83 34.44
CA PRO A 172 -11.34 -12.25 34.25
C PRO A 172 -10.08 -12.98 33.77
N LYS A 173 -9.95 -14.25 34.16
CA LYS A 173 -8.82 -15.11 33.74
C LYS A 173 -8.84 -15.49 32.26
N THR A 174 -10.01 -15.47 31.61
CA THR A 174 -10.17 -15.85 30.20
C THR A 174 -10.01 -14.64 29.28
N LEU A 175 -9.40 -14.83 28.11
CA LEU A 175 -9.25 -13.77 27.10
C LEU A 175 -10.61 -13.21 26.62
N SER A 176 -11.66 -14.03 26.56
CA SER A 176 -13.02 -13.63 26.16
C SER A 176 -13.83 -12.92 27.24
N GLY A 177 -13.40 -12.97 28.51
CA GLY A 177 -14.13 -12.35 29.61
C GLY A 177 -14.14 -10.82 29.53
N LYS A 178 -15.09 -10.19 30.22
CA LYS A 178 -15.19 -8.73 30.31
C LYS A 178 -14.33 -8.19 31.46
N ILE A 179 -13.50 -7.17 31.22
CA ILE A 179 -12.91 -6.39 32.32
C ILE A 179 -14.00 -5.44 32.80
N VAL A 180 -14.31 -5.45 34.10
CA VAL A 180 -15.38 -4.63 34.68
C VAL A 180 -14.78 -3.57 35.58
N CYS A 181 -15.18 -2.31 35.43
CA CYS A 181 -14.91 -1.26 36.39
C CYS A 181 -16.07 -1.19 37.39
N THR A 182 -15.79 -1.38 38.67
CA THR A 182 -16.81 -1.38 39.72
C THR A 182 -17.20 0.02 40.17
N LEU A 183 -16.43 1.05 39.80
CA LEU A 183 -16.75 2.45 40.09
C LEU A 183 -17.96 2.92 39.27
N THR A 184 -17.95 2.61 37.97
CA THR A 184 -18.97 3.03 37.00
C THR A 184 -19.88 1.89 36.56
N ASN A 185 -19.65 0.66 37.03
CA ASN A 185 -20.30 -0.56 36.52
C ASN A 185 -20.12 -0.76 35.00
N SER A 186 -19.12 -0.11 34.40
CA SER A 186 -18.79 -0.18 32.99
C SER A 186 -17.96 -1.44 32.67
N PHE A 187 -17.91 -1.85 31.41
CA PHE A 187 -17.07 -2.99 31.01
C PHE A 187 -16.36 -2.80 29.67
N TYR A 188 -15.20 -3.45 29.54
CA TYR A 188 -14.48 -3.61 28.29
C TYR A 188 -14.53 -5.06 27.80
N GLN A 189 -14.71 -5.24 26.48
CA GLN A 189 -14.61 -6.53 25.81
C GLN A 189 -13.88 -6.42 24.46
N ALA A 190 -12.84 -7.23 24.28
CA ALA A 190 -12.23 -7.46 22.98
C ALA A 190 -13.13 -8.32 22.10
N ARG A 191 -13.31 -7.94 20.82
CA ARG A 191 -14.14 -8.67 19.87
C ARG A 191 -13.40 -8.93 18.57
N THR A 192 -13.63 -10.13 18.03
CA THR A 192 -13.31 -10.45 16.64
C THR A 192 -14.40 -9.93 15.73
N ALA A 193 -14.01 -9.63 14.50
CA ALA A 193 -14.81 -9.12 13.39
C ALA A 193 -15.88 -10.12 12.86
N GLU A 194 -16.71 -10.70 13.72
CA GLU A 194 -17.87 -11.51 13.31
C GLU A 194 -19.17 -10.68 13.37
N ALA A 195 -19.63 -10.20 12.20
CA ALA A 195 -20.75 -9.28 12.07
C ALA A 195 -22.07 -9.73 12.76
N ASN A 196 -22.34 -11.03 12.83
CA ASN A 196 -23.59 -11.58 13.37
C ASN A 196 -23.75 -11.45 14.90
N ARG A 197 -22.70 -11.04 15.65
CA ARG A 197 -22.78 -10.86 17.12
C ARG A 197 -22.92 -9.38 17.56
N ASN A 198 -23.05 -8.45 16.63
CA ASN A 198 -23.00 -7.01 16.90
C ASN A 198 -24.37 -6.28 16.82
N ASN A 199 -25.48 -6.99 16.59
CA ASN A 199 -26.80 -6.37 16.42
C ASN A 199 -27.50 -5.92 17.72
N SER A 200 -26.84 -5.98 18.89
CA SER A 200 -27.49 -5.67 20.18
C SER A 200 -26.56 -5.00 21.21
N ILE A 201 -25.50 -4.33 20.76
CA ILE A 201 -24.54 -3.64 21.65
C ILE A 201 -24.67 -2.13 21.56
N ARG A 202 -24.37 -1.44 22.65
CA ARG A 202 -24.46 0.03 22.77
C ARG A 202 -23.08 0.59 23.18
N PRO A 203 -22.10 0.61 22.26
CA PRO A 203 -20.74 1.04 22.58
C PRO A 203 -20.68 2.53 22.92
N SER A 204 -20.27 2.90 24.14
CA SER A 204 -19.90 4.28 24.46
C SER A 204 -18.70 4.71 23.63
N ALA A 205 -17.68 3.84 23.57
CA ALA A 205 -16.57 3.98 22.65
C ALA A 205 -16.11 2.63 22.08
N PHE A 206 -15.55 2.65 20.88
CA PHE A 206 -14.84 1.50 20.34
C PHE A 206 -13.54 1.87 19.64
N ILE A 207 -12.58 0.95 19.68
CA ILE A 207 -11.31 1.03 18.97
C ILE A 207 -11.29 -0.03 17.88
N ALA A 208 -11.33 0.40 16.62
CA ALA A 208 -10.92 -0.43 15.50
C ALA A 208 -9.39 -0.41 15.43
N ASP A 209 -8.76 -1.48 15.89
CA ASP A 209 -7.30 -1.64 15.87
C ASP A 209 -6.89 -2.48 14.66
N GLU A 210 -5.76 -2.10 14.07
CA GLU A 210 -5.25 -2.63 12.80
C GLU A 210 -6.24 -2.51 11.64
N VAL A 211 -6.90 -1.35 11.53
CA VAL A 211 -7.80 -1.00 10.41
C VAL A 211 -7.15 -1.17 9.04
N GLY A 212 -5.83 -1.01 8.95
CA GLY A 212 -5.04 -1.29 7.75
C GLY A 212 -5.23 -2.69 7.18
N ALA A 213 -5.63 -3.67 7.99
CA ALA A 213 -5.96 -5.02 7.52
C ALA A 213 -7.42 -5.20 7.08
N PHE A 214 -8.31 -4.24 7.36
CA PHE A 214 -9.75 -4.35 7.07
C PHE A 214 -10.03 -4.09 5.59
N LYS A 215 -10.86 -4.95 4.98
CA LYS A 215 -11.26 -4.87 3.56
C LYS A 215 -12.69 -4.36 3.33
N ASP A 216 -13.49 -4.28 4.39
CA ASP A 216 -14.83 -3.71 4.35
C ASP A 216 -15.18 -3.03 5.68
N TYR A 217 -16.19 -2.14 5.62
CA TYR A 217 -16.65 -1.37 6.78
C TYR A 217 -17.68 -2.10 7.64
N LYS A 218 -18.04 -3.37 7.39
CA LYS A 218 -19.22 -4.00 8.04
C LYS A 218 -19.12 -3.97 9.56
N ASN A 219 -17.97 -4.33 10.12
CA ASN A 219 -17.76 -4.36 11.57
C ASN A 219 -17.74 -2.96 12.20
N ILE A 220 -17.10 -2.00 11.52
CA ILE A 220 -17.07 -0.60 11.96
C ILE A 220 -18.49 -0.01 11.92
N ASN A 221 -19.25 -0.27 10.86
CA ASN A 221 -20.61 0.23 10.69
C ASN A 221 -21.58 -0.38 11.71
N ALA A 222 -21.43 -1.67 12.04
CA ALA A 222 -22.21 -2.30 13.10
C ALA A 222 -21.96 -1.63 14.47
N MET A 223 -20.70 -1.33 14.79
CA MET A 223 -20.35 -0.57 16.00
C MET A 223 -20.94 0.85 15.95
N LYS A 224 -20.78 1.57 14.83
CA LYS A 224 -21.33 2.92 14.64
C LYS A 224 -22.85 2.95 14.80
N SER A 225 -23.58 1.96 14.29
CA SER A 225 -25.04 1.91 14.42
C SER A 225 -25.50 1.72 15.87
N GLY A 226 -24.73 0.99 16.69
CA GLY A 226 -25.02 0.83 18.12
C GLY A 226 -24.87 2.13 18.93
N GLN A 227 -24.22 3.15 18.36
CA GLN A 227 -23.94 4.43 19.04
C GLN A 227 -25.05 5.50 18.89
N LEU A 228 -26.14 5.23 18.17
CA LEU A 228 -27.14 6.26 17.82
C LEU A 228 -27.71 7.02 19.03
N ASN A 229 -27.83 6.36 20.18
CA ASN A 229 -28.36 6.95 21.43
C ASN A 229 -27.28 7.17 22.50
N VAL A 230 -26.00 7.25 22.12
CA VAL A 230 -24.89 7.53 23.03
C VAL A 230 -24.56 9.02 22.95
N LYS A 231 -24.42 9.69 24.11
CA LYS A 231 -24.12 11.13 24.18
C LYS A 231 -22.75 11.47 23.56
N ASN A 232 -21.75 10.68 23.93
CA ASN A 232 -20.35 10.83 23.55
C ASN A 232 -19.83 9.62 22.75
N PRO A 233 -20.29 9.42 21.51
CA PRO A 233 -19.90 8.25 20.73
C PRO A 233 -18.49 8.42 20.19
N LEU A 234 -17.49 7.84 20.87
CA LEU A 234 -16.09 7.92 20.43
C LEU A 234 -15.73 6.74 19.53
N ARG A 235 -15.09 7.04 18.40
CA ARG A 235 -14.79 6.08 17.34
C ARG A 235 -13.33 6.18 16.98
N PHE A 236 -12.53 5.21 17.41
CA PHE A 236 -11.10 5.23 17.20
C PHE A 236 -10.72 4.30 16.06
N LYS A 237 -9.92 4.79 15.11
CA LYS A 237 -9.28 4.04 14.03
C LYS A 237 -7.78 4.11 14.22
N LEU A 238 -7.19 3.04 14.76
CA LEU A 238 -5.78 2.96 15.11
C LEU A 238 -5.11 1.92 14.23
N THR A 239 -4.07 2.31 13.48
CA THR A 239 -3.42 1.34 12.60
C THR A 239 -2.01 1.72 12.15
N THR A 240 -1.32 0.70 11.66
CA THR A 240 -0.06 0.76 10.93
C THR A 240 -0.33 0.51 9.44
N ALA A 241 0.63 0.76 8.55
CA ALA A 241 0.53 0.39 7.16
C ALA A 241 0.70 -1.13 6.96
N TYR A 242 0.11 -1.61 5.87
CA TYR A 242 0.14 -3.00 5.42
C TYR A 242 0.45 -3.04 3.93
N ALA A 243 0.95 -4.18 3.46
CA ALA A 243 0.95 -4.51 2.04
C ALA A 243 -0.47 -4.96 1.65
N GLU A 244 -1.40 -4.02 1.59
CA GLU A 244 -2.81 -4.28 1.26
C GLU A 244 -3.40 -3.11 0.48
N ASP A 245 -3.63 -3.32 -0.82
CA ASP A 245 -4.19 -2.34 -1.75
C ASP A 245 -5.72 -2.20 -1.65
N LYS A 246 -6.40 -3.14 -0.98
CA LYS A 246 -7.86 -3.10 -0.73
C LYS A 246 -8.19 -2.68 0.70
N SER A 247 -7.23 -2.11 1.41
CA SER A 247 -7.46 -1.65 2.77
C SER A 247 -8.43 -0.48 2.78
N ILE A 248 -9.48 -0.56 3.59
CA ILE A 248 -10.39 0.58 3.81
C ILE A 248 -9.66 1.79 4.40
N MET A 249 -8.50 1.57 5.03
CA MET A 249 -7.69 2.64 5.59
C MET A 249 -7.17 3.60 4.51
N LEU A 250 -6.97 3.13 3.27
CA LEU A 250 -6.56 3.99 2.17
C LEU A 250 -7.61 5.08 1.88
N GLU A 251 -8.89 4.71 1.93
CA GLU A 251 -10.01 5.66 1.78
C GLU A 251 -10.09 6.61 2.98
N GLU A 252 -9.89 6.10 4.20
CA GLU A 252 -9.90 6.91 5.43
C GLU A 252 -8.75 7.94 5.44
N LEU A 253 -7.56 7.55 4.99
CA LEU A 253 -6.42 8.47 4.82
C LEU A 253 -6.69 9.50 3.72
N ALA A 254 -7.29 9.09 2.60
CA ALA A 254 -7.66 10.02 1.53
C ALA A 254 -8.70 11.06 2.01
N TYR A 255 -9.68 10.64 2.81
CA TYR A 255 -10.64 11.54 3.45
C TYR A 255 -9.95 12.51 4.41
N ALA A 256 -9.14 12.00 5.35
CA ALA A 256 -8.42 12.84 6.30
C ALA A 256 -7.53 13.88 5.59
N LYS A 257 -6.82 13.48 4.53
CA LYS A 257 -6.02 14.39 3.69
C LYS A 257 -6.87 15.48 3.00
N LYS A 258 -8.09 15.17 2.56
CA LYS A 258 -9.01 16.19 2.00
C LYS A 258 -9.43 17.20 3.06
N VAL A 259 -9.67 16.76 4.30
CA VAL A 259 -9.98 17.65 5.42
C VAL A 259 -8.78 18.55 5.75
N PHE A 260 -7.56 17.98 5.87
CA PHE A 260 -6.35 18.77 6.12
C PHE A 260 -6.05 19.79 5.01
N ASN A 261 -6.38 19.47 3.76
CA ASN A 261 -6.23 20.39 2.63
C ASN A 261 -7.38 21.41 2.49
N GLY A 262 -8.39 21.37 3.36
CA GLY A 262 -9.53 22.29 3.34
C GLY A 262 -10.57 22.03 2.23
N PHE A 263 -10.53 20.87 1.57
CA PHE A 263 -11.55 20.49 0.58
C PHE A 263 -12.86 19.99 1.23
N ILE A 264 -12.79 19.54 2.48
CA ILE A 264 -13.92 19.06 3.28
C ILE A 264 -13.81 19.68 4.67
N GLU A 265 -14.92 20.18 5.19
CA GLU A 265 -15.02 20.65 6.57
C GLU A 265 -15.57 19.53 7.46
N ASP A 266 -14.82 19.15 8.50
CA ASP A 266 -15.24 18.15 9.49
C ASP A 266 -14.63 18.47 10.87
N ASP A 267 -15.30 19.37 11.60
CA ASP A 267 -14.84 19.83 12.93
C ASP A 267 -14.93 18.77 14.03
N ARG A 268 -15.52 17.61 13.72
CA ARG A 268 -15.65 16.47 14.63
C ARG A 268 -14.61 15.38 14.38
N MET A 269 -13.76 15.54 13.36
CA MET A 269 -12.63 14.64 13.09
C MET A 269 -11.37 15.11 13.82
N PHE A 270 -10.63 14.17 14.42
CA PHE A 270 -9.27 14.39 14.89
C PHE A 270 -8.36 13.32 14.31
N ALA A 271 -7.22 13.71 13.73
CA ALA A 271 -6.31 12.76 13.13
C ALA A 271 -4.84 13.11 13.39
N LEU A 272 -4.04 12.10 13.73
CA LEU A 272 -2.58 12.17 13.70
C LEU A 272 -2.06 11.13 12.73
N LEU A 273 -1.39 11.59 11.67
CA LEU A 273 -0.90 10.76 10.57
C LEU A 273 0.62 10.78 10.53
N TYR A 274 1.28 9.81 11.15
CA TYR A 274 2.73 9.67 11.13
C TYR A 274 3.13 8.66 10.05
N TYR A 275 3.85 9.12 9.04
CA TYR A 275 4.35 8.31 7.94
C TYR A 275 5.59 8.97 7.35
N ALA A 276 6.41 8.20 6.65
CA ALA A 276 7.50 8.75 5.86
C ALA A 276 6.99 9.10 4.46
N GLU A 277 7.38 10.28 3.98
CA GLU A 277 7.12 10.67 2.59
C GLU A 277 7.95 9.83 1.62
N ASP A 278 7.47 9.69 0.38
CA ASP A 278 8.03 8.76 -0.62
C ASP A 278 9.53 9.00 -0.88
N GLU A 279 9.94 10.26 -0.88
CA GLU A 279 11.34 10.68 -1.06
C GLU A 279 12.24 10.40 0.16
N HIS A 280 11.64 10.21 1.34
CA HIS A 280 12.32 10.00 2.61
C HIS A 280 12.16 8.56 3.15
N LEU A 281 11.66 7.62 2.35
CA LEU A 281 11.48 6.22 2.74
C LEU A 281 12.75 5.49 3.17
N TRP A 282 13.92 6.02 2.82
CA TRP A 282 15.22 5.35 3.02
C TRP A 282 16.22 6.22 3.79
N ASP A 283 15.77 7.25 4.51
CA ASP A 283 16.63 8.14 5.28
C ASP A 283 16.09 8.43 6.68
N ASP A 284 16.86 9.21 7.46
CA ASP A 284 16.51 9.54 8.85
C ASP A 284 15.42 10.62 8.94
N THR A 285 15.17 11.40 7.87
CA THR A 285 14.06 12.34 7.82
C THR A 285 12.74 11.58 7.90
N GLY A 286 12.57 10.55 7.07
CA GLY A 286 11.36 9.72 7.07
C GLY A 286 11.21 8.92 8.37
N LEU A 287 12.32 8.43 8.94
CA LEU A 287 12.34 7.77 10.25
C LEU A 287 11.71 8.67 11.32
N LEU A 288 12.16 9.92 11.38
CA LEU A 288 11.67 10.93 12.33
C LEU A 288 10.23 11.35 12.02
N GLN A 289 9.85 11.46 10.74
CA GLN A 289 8.48 11.78 10.34
C GLN A 289 7.48 10.72 10.83
N ALA A 290 7.83 9.44 10.67
CA ALA A 290 6.96 8.31 10.93
C ALA A 290 6.95 7.89 12.42
N ASN A 291 8.04 8.10 13.17
CA ASN A 291 8.20 7.52 14.51
C ASN A 291 8.33 8.60 15.60
N PRO A 292 7.22 9.16 16.12
CA PRO A 292 7.29 10.23 17.12
C PRO A 292 7.73 9.74 18.52
N LEU A 293 7.77 8.43 18.79
CA LEU A 293 8.34 7.88 20.02
C LEU A 293 9.87 7.79 19.88
N ARG A 294 10.56 8.89 20.18
CA ARG A 294 12.01 9.11 19.96
C ARG A 294 12.94 8.33 20.93
N VAL A 295 12.80 7.01 20.98
CA VAL A 295 13.68 6.13 21.77
C VAL A 295 14.86 5.71 20.89
N GLU A 296 16.10 6.08 21.27
CA GLU A 296 17.27 5.85 20.41
C GLU A 296 17.56 4.37 20.16
N GLU A 297 17.34 3.50 21.14
CA GLU A 297 17.49 2.06 20.95
C GLU A 297 16.56 1.55 19.83
N ASN A 298 15.30 2.03 19.81
CA ASN A 298 14.36 1.68 18.75
C ASN A 298 14.80 2.24 17.41
N TYR A 299 15.31 3.48 17.37
CA TYR A 299 15.79 4.10 16.13
C TYR A 299 17.00 3.36 15.56
N ASN A 300 17.92 2.90 16.40
CA ASN A 300 19.05 2.09 15.97
C ASN A 300 18.58 0.76 15.35
N GLU A 301 17.63 0.07 15.97
CA GLU A 301 17.04 -1.14 15.37
C GLU A 301 16.35 -0.86 14.03
N ILE A 302 15.65 0.27 13.89
CA ILE A 302 15.00 0.66 12.63
C ILE A 302 16.05 1.00 11.56
N ARG A 303 17.15 1.67 11.93
CA ARG A 303 18.28 1.94 11.02
C ARG A 303 18.95 0.65 10.55
N ASP A 304 19.06 -0.35 11.40
CA ASP A 304 19.60 -1.67 11.02
C ASP A 304 18.63 -2.48 10.15
N SER A 305 17.32 -2.39 10.42
CA SER A 305 16.27 -2.92 9.53
C SER A 305 16.34 -2.26 8.16
N ARG A 306 16.53 -0.93 8.09
CA ARG A 306 16.72 -0.19 6.83
C ARG A 306 17.90 -0.72 6.02
N LYS A 307 19.07 -0.85 6.65
CA LYS A 307 20.28 -1.39 5.98
C LYS A 307 20.00 -2.76 5.38
N SER A 308 19.35 -3.64 6.16
CA SER A 308 19.02 -5.00 5.72
C SER A 308 18.00 -5.00 4.56
N ALA A 309 16.97 -4.16 4.63
CA ALA A 309 15.95 -4.01 3.58
C ALA A 309 16.48 -3.41 2.26
N ILE A 310 17.49 -2.54 2.31
CA ILE A 310 18.15 -2.03 1.11
C ILE A 310 18.78 -3.18 0.33
N GLU A 311 19.54 -4.04 1.03
CA GLU A 311 20.25 -5.19 0.47
C GLU A 311 19.30 -6.36 0.10
N LYS A 312 18.22 -6.55 0.86
CA LYS A 312 17.31 -7.70 0.73
C LYS A 312 15.90 -7.25 0.35
N PRO A 313 15.50 -7.41 -0.92
CA PRO A 313 14.15 -7.08 -1.37
C PRO A 313 13.02 -7.71 -0.53
N SER A 314 13.22 -8.94 -0.02
CA SER A 314 12.24 -9.64 0.81
C SER A 314 11.97 -8.97 2.18
N GLU A 315 12.88 -8.14 2.67
CA GLU A 315 12.74 -7.44 3.96
C GLU A 315 12.18 -6.02 3.78
N ARG A 316 12.01 -5.54 2.54
CA ARG A 316 11.50 -4.19 2.24
C ARG A 316 10.08 -3.99 2.70
N GLU A 317 9.23 -4.99 2.54
CA GLU A 317 7.83 -4.89 2.95
C GLU A 317 7.72 -4.65 4.45
N GLU A 318 8.42 -5.46 5.25
CA GLU A 318 8.42 -5.33 6.70
C GLU A 318 8.96 -3.94 7.11
N TYR A 319 10.08 -3.50 6.52
CA TYR A 319 10.64 -2.18 6.81
C TYR A 319 9.68 -1.03 6.45
N LEU A 320 9.20 -0.98 5.21
CA LEU A 320 8.38 0.12 4.71
C LEU A 320 7.01 0.17 5.40
N CYS A 321 6.34 -0.96 5.54
CA CYS A 321 5.03 -1.01 6.19
C CYS A 321 5.14 -0.80 7.70
N LYS A 322 6.07 -1.48 8.39
CA LYS A 322 6.08 -1.52 9.86
C LYS A 322 6.86 -0.40 10.52
N HIS A 323 7.83 0.20 9.83
CA HIS A 323 8.67 1.27 10.39
C HIS A 323 8.48 2.63 9.71
N MET A 324 8.25 2.64 8.40
CA MET A 324 8.02 3.89 7.65
C MET A 324 6.53 4.23 7.49
N ASN A 325 5.67 3.34 7.94
CA ASN A 325 4.21 3.46 7.87
C ASN A 325 3.70 3.76 6.45
N HIS A 326 4.35 3.16 5.45
CA HIS A 326 4.06 3.35 4.05
C HIS A 326 3.25 2.15 3.54
N PHE A 327 2.06 2.41 2.97
CA PHE A 327 1.27 1.36 2.35
C PHE A 327 1.95 0.92 1.07
N LEU A 328 2.29 -0.37 1.01
CA LEU A 328 2.67 -0.98 -0.23
C LEU A 328 1.43 -1.55 -0.90
N PRO A 329 1.37 -1.55 -2.24
CA PRO A 329 0.44 -2.41 -2.94
C PRO A 329 0.58 -3.83 -2.39
N SER A 330 -0.54 -4.53 -2.20
CA SER A 330 -0.54 -5.98 -1.88
C SER A 330 0.53 -6.66 -2.70
N ASN A 331 1.42 -7.41 -2.04
CA ASN A 331 2.62 -7.96 -2.67
C ASN A 331 2.33 -8.38 -4.11
N SER A 332 3.09 -7.72 -4.98
CA SER A 332 3.43 -8.07 -6.36
C SER A 332 2.99 -9.48 -6.73
N GLY A 333 2.34 -9.64 -7.89
CA GLY A 333 2.16 -10.98 -8.47
C GLY A 333 3.47 -11.78 -8.41
N GLU A 334 3.39 -13.10 -8.42
CA GLU A 334 4.59 -13.94 -8.39
C GLU A 334 5.54 -13.51 -9.53
N ALA A 335 6.86 -13.50 -9.29
CA ALA A 335 7.81 -13.22 -10.37
C ALA A 335 7.54 -14.19 -11.53
N TYR A 336 7.47 -13.68 -12.76
CA TYR A 336 7.07 -14.51 -13.89
C TYR A 336 8.05 -15.68 -14.13
N VAL A 337 9.34 -15.34 -14.19
CA VAL A 337 10.47 -16.25 -14.28
C VAL A 337 11.62 -15.69 -13.45
N ASN A 338 12.51 -16.55 -12.94
CA ASN A 338 13.76 -16.09 -12.38
C ASN A 338 14.66 -15.57 -13.52
N VAL A 339 15.12 -14.32 -13.41
CA VAL A 339 15.98 -13.70 -14.43
C VAL A 339 17.29 -14.46 -14.63
N GLU A 340 17.79 -15.17 -13.62
CA GLU A 340 18.98 -16.02 -13.75
C GLU A 340 18.74 -17.23 -14.67
N ASP A 341 17.52 -17.77 -14.70
CA ASP A 341 17.17 -18.85 -15.62
C ASP A 341 16.99 -18.34 -17.05
N LEU A 342 16.41 -17.14 -17.20
CA LEU A 342 16.40 -16.44 -18.48
C LEU A 342 17.83 -16.19 -18.98
N ARG A 343 18.74 -15.67 -18.16
CA ARG A 343 20.13 -15.38 -18.58
C ARG A 343 20.89 -16.60 -19.11
N LYS A 344 20.52 -17.82 -18.69
CA LYS A 344 21.10 -19.06 -19.23
C LYS A 344 20.66 -19.37 -20.66
N CYS A 345 19.60 -18.70 -21.12
CA CYS A 345 19.03 -18.76 -22.47
C CYS A 345 19.59 -17.67 -23.40
N LYS A 346 20.59 -16.88 -22.95
CA LYS A 346 21.16 -15.79 -23.75
C LYS A 346 22.08 -16.35 -24.84
N MET A 347 21.96 -15.81 -26.05
CA MET A 347 22.85 -16.06 -27.17
C MET A 347 23.44 -14.75 -27.70
N ASP A 348 24.64 -14.81 -28.27
CA ASP A 348 25.35 -13.63 -28.78
C ASP A 348 24.80 -13.19 -30.15
N ASP A 349 24.52 -14.15 -31.04
CA ASP A 349 23.99 -13.90 -32.38
C ASP A 349 23.14 -15.08 -32.86
N PHE A 350 22.25 -14.83 -33.84
CA PHE A 350 21.41 -15.83 -34.46
C PHE A 350 21.15 -15.47 -35.93
N ASP A 351 21.46 -16.41 -36.83
CA ASP A 351 21.15 -16.24 -38.25
C ASP A 351 19.67 -16.51 -38.48
N TRP A 352 18.91 -15.45 -38.79
CA TRP A 352 17.48 -15.54 -39.07
C TRP A 352 17.17 -16.06 -40.48
N SER A 353 18.14 -16.05 -41.39
CA SER A 353 17.94 -16.25 -42.83
C SER A 353 17.17 -17.52 -43.17
N GLY A 354 16.14 -17.40 -44.01
CA GLY A 354 15.34 -18.50 -44.54
C GLY A 354 14.30 -19.07 -43.57
N ARG A 355 14.14 -18.51 -42.36
CA ARG A 355 13.21 -19.04 -41.35
C ARG A 355 11.83 -18.41 -41.45
N GLN A 356 10.84 -19.17 -41.01
CA GLN A 356 9.49 -18.67 -40.73
C GLN A 356 9.49 -17.99 -39.36
N VAL A 357 8.90 -16.80 -39.29
CA VAL A 357 8.88 -16.01 -38.07
C VAL A 357 7.48 -15.53 -37.73
N TRP A 358 7.21 -15.43 -36.43
CA TRP A 358 5.98 -14.88 -35.88
C TRP A 358 6.30 -13.61 -35.12
N LEU A 359 5.49 -12.59 -35.36
CA LEU A 359 5.70 -11.26 -34.83
C LEU A 359 4.68 -10.97 -33.74
N GLY A 360 5.10 -10.24 -32.70
CA GLY A 360 4.24 -9.79 -31.63
C GLY A 360 4.40 -8.31 -31.36
N LEU A 361 3.28 -7.61 -31.23
CA LEU A 361 3.22 -6.18 -30.93
C LEU A 361 2.56 -5.94 -29.58
N ASP A 362 3.12 -4.99 -28.84
CA ASP A 362 2.53 -4.40 -27.66
C ASP A 362 2.59 -2.87 -27.80
N LEU A 363 1.50 -2.30 -28.33
CA LEU A 363 1.36 -0.86 -28.48
C LEU A 363 0.67 -0.30 -27.24
N ALA A 364 1.38 0.55 -26.49
CA ALA A 364 0.81 1.25 -25.34
C ALA A 364 0.09 2.54 -25.77
N MET A 365 -0.46 3.28 -24.81
CA MET A 365 -0.85 4.68 -25.05
C MET A 365 0.37 5.44 -25.57
N THR A 366 0.16 6.38 -26.49
CA THR A 366 1.21 7.11 -27.24
C THR A 366 2.34 7.71 -26.38
N ASN A 367 2.10 7.90 -25.09
CA ASN A 367 2.98 8.46 -24.08
C ASN A 367 3.87 7.42 -23.36
N ASP A 368 3.76 6.14 -23.66
CA ASP A 368 4.51 5.05 -23.02
C ASP A 368 5.34 4.24 -24.02
N ASN A 369 6.12 3.26 -23.55
CA ASN A 369 6.89 2.38 -24.42
C ASN A 369 5.98 1.51 -25.26
N CYS A 370 6.36 1.30 -26.51
CA CYS A 370 5.82 0.23 -27.34
C CYS A 370 6.89 -0.85 -27.53
N SER A 371 6.46 -2.06 -27.88
CA SER A 371 7.40 -3.15 -28.10
C SER A 371 7.01 -4.01 -29.29
N PHE A 372 8.04 -4.57 -29.92
CA PHE A 372 7.97 -5.52 -31.02
C PHE A 372 8.89 -6.71 -30.72
N SER A 373 8.40 -7.93 -30.93
CA SER A 373 9.17 -9.17 -30.78
C SER A 373 9.05 -10.03 -32.03
N ILE A 374 10.15 -10.70 -32.38
CA ILE A 374 10.24 -11.70 -33.44
C ILE A 374 10.58 -13.04 -32.80
N VAL A 375 9.86 -14.10 -33.17
CA VAL A 375 10.14 -15.47 -32.71
C VAL A 375 10.15 -16.45 -33.87
N THR A 376 10.99 -17.48 -33.77
CA THR A 376 10.99 -18.65 -34.65
C THR A 376 11.15 -19.91 -33.81
N GLU A 377 10.83 -21.06 -34.40
CA GLU A 377 10.94 -22.35 -33.76
C GLU A 377 11.71 -23.32 -34.67
N GLU A 378 12.69 -24.01 -34.10
CA GLU A 378 13.52 -25.01 -34.78
C GLU A 378 13.89 -26.09 -33.76
N ASP A 379 13.67 -27.36 -34.10
CA ASP A 379 13.98 -28.52 -33.24
C ASP A 379 13.40 -28.44 -31.81
N MET A 380 12.15 -27.98 -31.70
CA MET A 380 11.44 -27.70 -30.44
C MET A 380 12.07 -26.59 -29.60
N GLN A 381 13.02 -25.83 -30.13
CA GLN A 381 13.64 -24.67 -29.49
C GLN A 381 12.99 -23.39 -30.00
N ILE A 382 12.74 -22.44 -29.11
CA ILE A 382 12.22 -21.11 -29.50
C ILE A 382 13.37 -20.10 -29.49
N TYR A 383 13.56 -19.41 -30.60
CA TYR A 383 14.53 -18.32 -30.74
C TYR A 383 13.81 -16.99 -30.85
N ALA A 384 14.29 -15.97 -30.14
CA ALA A 384 13.62 -14.68 -30.05
C ALA A 384 14.57 -13.49 -30.12
N ASP A 385 14.04 -12.38 -30.63
CA ASP A 385 14.58 -11.04 -30.40
C ASP A 385 13.44 -10.07 -30.10
N SER A 386 13.75 -8.97 -29.42
CA SER A 386 12.75 -8.00 -28.96
C SER A 386 13.33 -6.59 -28.95
N TYR A 387 12.48 -5.63 -29.29
CA TYR A 387 12.84 -4.25 -29.51
C TYR A 387 11.82 -3.33 -28.84
N ALA A 388 12.29 -2.31 -28.14
CA ALA A 388 11.45 -1.28 -27.53
C ALA A 388 11.43 0.01 -28.36
N PHE A 389 10.33 0.75 -28.31
CA PHE A 389 10.19 2.08 -28.91
C PHE A 389 9.86 3.10 -27.82
N VAL A 390 10.61 4.19 -27.77
CA VAL A 390 10.51 5.23 -26.74
C VAL A 390 10.31 6.62 -27.39
N PRO A 391 9.42 7.48 -26.85
CA PRO A 391 9.25 8.84 -27.37
C PRO A 391 10.48 9.70 -27.10
N THR A 392 11.05 10.30 -28.15
CA THR A 392 12.36 10.98 -28.12
C THR A 392 12.46 12.05 -27.04
N GLU A 393 11.47 12.94 -26.94
CA GLU A 393 11.52 14.07 -26.00
C GLU A 393 11.33 13.63 -24.54
N ARG A 394 10.86 12.40 -24.31
CA ARG A 394 10.56 11.89 -22.97
C ARG A 394 11.64 11.01 -22.39
N ILE A 395 12.69 10.68 -23.16
CA ILE A 395 13.81 9.86 -22.69
C ILE A 395 14.43 10.40 -21.38
N PRO A 396 14.69 11.72 -21.21
CA PRO A 396 15.26 12.22 -19.96
C PRO A 396 14.38 11.95 -18.73
N ASP A 397 13.07 12.17 -18.85
CA ASP A 397 12.11 11.92 -17.77
C ASP A 397 11.93 10.43 -17.51
N LYS A 398 11.86 9.62 -18.56
CA LYS A 398 11.73 8.16 -18.46
C LYS A 398 12.97 7.54 -17.83
N ASN A 399 14.19 7.96 -18.19
CA ASN A 399 15.40 7.50 -17.52
C ASN A 399 15.37 7.79 -16.01
N ARG A 400 14.89 8.98 -15.62
CA ARG A 400 14.81 9.37 -14.21
C ARG A 400 13.77 8.56 -13.44
N VAL A 401 12.58 8.38 -14.02
CA VAL A 401 11.44 7.72 -13.35
C VAL A 401 11.60 6.20 -13.36
N GLU A 402 11.97 5.63 -14.49
CA GLU A 402 12.03 4.19 -14.71
C GLU A 402 13.40 3.61 -14.30
N LYS A 403 14.40 4.48 -14.08
CA LYS A 403 15.78 4.10 -13.71
C LYS A 403 16.46 3.18 -14.73
N ILE A 404 16.02 3.27 -15.99
CA ILE A 404 16.57 2.56 -17.15
C ILE A 404 17.38 3.57 -17.96
N ASN A 405 18.58 3.22 -18.43
CA ASN A 405 19.33 4.08 -19.34
C ASN A 405 18.95 3.79 -20.80
N TYR A 406 17.86 4.38 -21.29
CA TYR A 406 17.42 4.16 -22.67
C TYR A 406 18.47 4.53 -23.72
N TYR A 407 19.41 5.44 -23.42
CA TYR A 407 20.48 5.79 -24.36
C TYR A 407 21.41 4.62 -24.65
N ASP A 408 21.69 3.76 -23.67
CA ASP A 408 22.55 2.59 -23.86
C ASP A 408 21.85 1.53 -24.72
N HIS A 409 20.55 1.33 -24.50
CA HIS A 409 19.74 0.42 -25.32
C HIS A 409 19.49 0.92 -26.74
N ILE A 410 19.45 2.25 -26.94
CA ILE A 410 19.45 2.85 -28.28
C ILE A 410 20.77 2.58 -28.99
N LYS A 411 21.88 2.74 -28.28
CA LYS A 411 23.22 2.47 -28.83
C LYS A 411 23.43 0.99 -29.16
N SER A 412 22.83 0.07 -28.40
CA SER A 412 22.89 -1.37 -28.69
C SER A 412 21.90 -1.83 -29.77
N GLY A 413 21.03 -0.94 -30.26
CA GLY A 413 20.01 -1.28 -31.26
C GLY A 413 18.81 -2.06 -30.72
N LYS A 414 18.70 -2.24 -29.40
CA LYS A 414 17.55 -2.91 -28.75
C LYS A 414 16.41 -1.96 -28.38
N CYS A 415 16.62 -0.65 -28.53
CA CYS A 415 15.61 0.37 -28.36
C CYS A 415 15.69 1.42 -29.47
N PHE A 416 14.55 1.92 -29.94
CA PHE A 416 14.48 2.99 -30.94
C PHE A 416 13.80 4.22 -30.32
N SER A 417 14.46 5.38 -30.43
CA SER A 417 13.83 6.68 -30.17
C SER A 417 13.03 7.11 -31.40
N CYS A 418 11.73 7.35 -31.25
CA CYS A 418 10.88 7.78 -32.37
C CYS A 418 9.78 8.74 -31.91
N GLY A 419 9.32 9.58 -32.85
CA GLY A 419 8.37 10.66 -32.57
C GLY A 419 8.94 11.71 -31.60
N ASP A 420 8.06 12.53 -31.04
CA ASP A 420 8.40 13.65 -30.15
C ASP A 420 7.99 13.33 -28.70
N MET A 421 6.91 13.96 -28.21
CA MET A 421 6.28 13.66 -26.92
C MET A 421 5.53 12.32 -26.93
N THR A 422 5.23 11.80 -28.11
CA THR A 422 4.52 10.54 -28.35
C THR A 422 5.28 9.66 -29.34
N VAL A 423 5.19 8.35 -29.16
CA VAL A 423 5.73 7.36 -30.10
C VAL A 423 5.08 7.53 -31.48
N ASP A 424 5.90 7.48 -32.54
CA ASP A 424 5.42 7.48 -33.91
C ASP A 424 5.07 6.04 -34.36
N TYR A 425 3.76 5.72 -34.40
CA TYR A 425 3.30 4.42 -34.88
C TYR A 425 3.67 4.15 -36.33
N GLY A 426 3.84 5.18 -37.18
CA GLY A 426 4.30 5.01 -38.56
C GLY A 426 5.71 4.48 -38.64
N PHE A 427 6.58 4.91 -37.73
CA PHE A 427 7.94 4.37 -37.61
C PHE A 427 7.94 2.90 -37.16
N ILE A 428 7.05 2.54 -36.22
CA ILE A 428 6.89 1.12 -35.80
C ILE A 428 6.36 0.27 -36.95
N GLU A 429 5.34 0.76 -37.66
CA GLU A 429 4.77 0.11 -38.85
C GLU A 429 5.85 -0.18 -39.89
N GLN A 430 6.68 0.82 -40.21
CA GLN A 430 7.79 0.66 -41.16
C GLN A 430 8.79 -0.40 -40.68
N LYS A 431 9.15 -0.39 -39.39
CA LYS A 431 10.07 -1.39 -38.82
C LYS A 431 9.54 -2.81 -38.92
N VAL A 432 8.24 -3.01 -38.75
CA VAL A 432 7.59 -4.33 -38.91
C VAL A 432 7.59 -4.77 -40.38
N LEU A 433 7.32 -3.85 -41.31
CA LEU A 433 7.32 -4.14 -42.76
C LEU A 433 8.72 -4.45 -43.30
N GLU A 434 9.77 -3.87 -42.71
CA GLU A 434 11.16 -4.12 -43.08
C GLU A 434 11.70 -5.48 -42.62
N VAL A 435 10.98 -6.22 -41.77
CA VAL A 435 11.48 -7.47 -41.14
C VAL A 435 11.87 -8.53 -42.16
N GLU A 436 11.02 -8.80 -43.16
CA GLU A 436 11.29 -9.85 -44.15
C GLU A 436 12.58 -9.57 -44.93
N GLU A 437 12.77 -8.33 -45.38
CA GLU A 437 13.97 -7.91 -46.12
C GLU A 437 15.20 -7.83 -45.22
N GLN A 438 15.07 -7.25 -44.02
CA GLN A 438 16.18 -7.02 -43.10
C GLN A 438 16.76 -8.32 -42.55
N PHE A 439 15.91 -9.30 -42.21
CA PHE A 439 16.33 -10.57 -41.62
C PHE A 439 16.35 -11.73 -42.63
N ASN A 440 15.94 -11.48 -43.88
CA ASN A 440 15.78 -12.52 -44.92
C ASN A 440 14.89 -13.68 -44.44
N VAL A 441 13.72 -13.34 -43.88
CA VAL A 441 12.76 -14.27 -43.24
C VAL A 441 11.40 -14.24 -43.94
N ILE A 442 10.53 -15.19 -43.60
CA ILE A 442 9.14 -15.26 -44.04
C ILE A 442 8.25 -14.94 -42.84
N VAL A 443 7.50 -13.83 -42.88
CA VAL A 443 6.61 -13.44 -41.78
C VAL A 443 5.29 -14.20 -41.92
N MET A 444 5.02 -15.10 -40.96
CA MET A 444 3.79 -15.91 -40.95
C MET A 444 2.58 -15.14 -40.41
N GLY A 445 2.82 -14.18 -39.52
CA GLY A 445 1.80 -13.24 -39.07
C GLY A 445 2.23 -12.36 -37.91
N VAL A 446 1.37 -11.39 -37.57
CA VAL A 446 1.59 -10.37 -36.54
C VAL A 446 0.48 -10.40 -35.50
N ALA A 447 0.81 -10.78 -34.28
CA ALA A 447 -0.11 -10.81 -33.14
C ALA A 447 -0.12 -9.49 -32.37
N TYR A 448 -1.32 -9.01 -31.98
CA TYR A 448 -1.46 -7.73 -31.29
C TYR A 448 -2.66 -7.67 -30.32
N ASP A 449 -2.62 -6.73 -29.36
CA ASP A 449 -3.80 -6.33 -28.58
C ASP A 449 -4.62 -5.24 -29.31
N ARG A 450 -5.94 -5.41 -29.35
CA ARG A 450 -6.88 -4.56 -30.09
C ARG A 450 -6.79 -3.08 -29.73
N TYR A 451 -6.62 -2.74 -28.45
CA TYR A 451 -6.98 -1.40 -27.93
C TYR A 451 -6.19 -0.26 -28.61
N ASN A 452 -4.88 -0.42 -28.78
CA ASN A 452 -4.01 0.61 -29.38
C ASN A 452 -3.46 0.20 -30.76
N CYS A 453 -3.70 -1.02 -31.22
CA CYS A 453 -3.07 -1.55 -32.44
C CYS A 453 -4.03 -1.72 -33.62
N LEU A 454 -5.34 -1.49 -33.45
CA LEU A 454 -6.31 -1.71 -34.54
C LEU A 454 -5.98 -0.92 -35.82
N SER A 455 -5.57 0.34 -35.71
CA SER A 455 -5.20 1.14 -36.89
C SER A 455 -3.90 0.66 -37.54
N THR A 456 -2.92 0.25 -36.75
CA THR A 456 -1.64 -0.28 -37.25
C THR A 456 -1.85 -1.63 -37.93
N ALA A 457 -2.63 -2.52 -37.32
CA ALA A 457 -2.99 -3.81 -37.90
C ALA A 457 -3.64 -3.67 -39.29
N GLN A 458 -4.62 -2.78 -39.43
CA GLN A 458 -5.26 -2.51 -40.73
C GLN A 458 -4.31 -2.00 -41.82
N LYS A 459 -3.23 -1.32 -41.45
CA LYS A 459 -2.22 -0.87 -42.41
C LYS A 459 -1.29 -2.01 -42.79
N LEU A 460 -0.84 -2.81 -41.82
CA LEU A 460 -0.01 -3.99 -42.07
C LEU A 460 -0.74 -5.00 -42.98
N GLU A 461 -2.05 -5.19 -42.78
CA GLU A 461 -2.89 -6.04 -43.64
C GLU A 461 -2.96 -5.52 -45.09
N LYS A 462 -3.02 -4.19 -45.29
CA LYS A 462 -3.03 -3.61 -46.64
C LYS A 462 -1.72 -3.82 -47.38
N GLU A 463 -0.61 -3.88 -46.66
CA GLU A 463 0.71 -4.17 -47.21
C GLU A 463 0.97 -5.69 -47.35
N GLY A 464 -0.01 -6.54 -47.01
CA GLY A 464 0.02 -7.97 -47.28
C GLY A 464 0.37 -8.87 -46.09
N LEU A 465 0.57 -8.33 -44.89
CA LEU A 465 0.83 -9.13 -43.69
C LEU A 465 -0.46 -9.68 -43.08
N VAL A 466 -0.42 -10.92 -42.61
CA VAL A 466 -1.51 -11.50 -41.82
C VAL A 466 -1.43 -10.95 -40.40
N THR A 467 -2.53 -10.38 -39.87
CA THR A 467 -2.58 -9.88 -38.49
C THR A 467 -3.63 -10.61 -37.66
N VAL A 468 -3.31 -10.87 -36.38
CA VAL A 468 -4.16 -11.65 -35.48
C VAL A 468 -4.40 -10.89 -34.17
N GLU A 469 -5.68 -10.64 -33.87
CA GLU A 469 -6.09 -10.03 -32.61
C GLU A 469 -5.97 -11.04 -31.45
N VAL A 470 -5.12 -10.74 -30.47
CA VAL A 470 -4.97 -11.50 -29.24
C VAL A 470 -5.75 -10.83 -28.12
N LYS A 471 -6.86 -11.45 -27.73
CA LYS A 471 -7.66 -10.99 -26.59
C LYS A 471 -6.83 -11.02 -25.31
N GLN A 472 -6.66 -9.87 -24.67
CA GLN A 472 -5.91 -9.71 -23.42
C GLN A 472 -6.70 -10.21 -22.20
N HIS A 473 -7.02 -11.50 -22.19
CA HIS A 473 -7.69 -12.20 -21.11
C HIS A 473 -6.85 -13.40 -20.65
N SER A 474 -6.85 -13.69 -19.35
CA SER A 474 -6.06 -14.76 -18.72
C SER A 474 -6.23 -16.10 -19.43
N SER A 475 -7.47 -16.47 -19.78
CA SER A 475 -7.78 -17.73 -20.47
C SER A 475 -7.17 -17.86 -21.87
N VAL A 476 -6.86 -16.75 -22.53
CA VAL A 476 -6.29 -16.73 -23.90
C VAL A 476 -4.76 -16.68 -23.83
N LEU A 477 -4.22 -15.86 -22.94
CA LEU A 477 -2.76 -15.68 -22.80
C LEU A 477 -2.08 -16.78 -21.98
N HIS A 478 -2.84 -17.55 -21.20
CA HIS A 478 -2.29 -18.57 -20.33
C HIS A 478 -1.44 -19.63 -21.04
N PRO A 479 -1.88 -20.24 -22.16
CA PRO A 479 -1.08 -21.23 -22.87
C PRO A 479 0.28 -20.69 -23.33
N ALA A 480 0.33 -19.50 -23.92
CA ALA A 480 1.56 -18.87 -24.39
C ALA A 480 2.47 -18.42 -23.22
N THR A 481 1.87 -17.82 -22.18
CA THR A 481 2.57 -17.42 -20.95
C THR A 481 3.18 -18.64 -20.25
N LYS A 482 2.47 -19.77 -20.24
CA LYS A 482 2.97 -21.02 -19.66
C LYS A 482 4.07 -21.62 -20.52
N LEU A 483 3.89 -21.69 -21.84
CA LEU A 483 4.86 -22.25 -22.78
C LEU A 483 6.20 -21.53 -22.69
N LEU A 484 6.22 -20.19 -22.75
CA LEU A 484 7.44 -19.40 -22.62
C LEU A 484 8.17 -19.69 -21.30
N ARG A 485 7.42 -19.78 -20.19
CA ARG A 485 7.98 -20.12 -18.88
C ARG A 485 8.63 -21.49 -18.88
N GLU A 486 7.95 -22.50 -19.41
CA GLU A 486 8.44 -23.88 -19.48
C GLU A 486 9.69 -23.98 -20.37
N LYS A 487 9.69 -23.31 -21.53
CA LYS A 487 10.84 -23.25 -22.44
C LYS A 487 12.06 -22.60 -21.79
N ILE A 488 11.88 -21.49 -21.07
CA ILE A 488 12.98 -20.86 -20.30
C ILE A 488 13.50 -21.82 -19.21
N MET A 489 12.62 -22.44 -18.44
CA MET A 489 13.01 -23.35 -17.36
C MET A 489 13.77 -24.58 -17.87
N ASN A 490 13.39 -25.09 -19.04
CA ASN A 490 14.04 -26.23 -19.69
C ASN A 490 15.27 -25.85 -20.52
N LYS A 491 15.62 -24.57 -20.63
CA LYS A 491 16.68 -24.04 -21.50
C LYS A 491 16.42 -24.35 -23.00
N GLU A 492 15.15 -24.36 -23.36
CA GLU A 492 14.63 -24.55 -24.73
C GLU A 492 14.19 -23.22 -25.37
N PHE A 493 14.41 -22.11 -24.68
CA PHE A 493 14.24 -20.76 -25.20
C PHE A 493 15.63 -20.15 -25.40
N HIS A 494 15.80 -19.33 -26.43
CA HIS A 494 17.03 -18.61 -26.73
C HIS A 494 16.70 -17.19 -27.16
N TYR A 495 17.46 -16.19 -26.68
CA TYR A 495 17.28 -14.79 -27.10
C TYR A 495 18.61 -14.08 -27.29
N THR A 496 18.68 -13.22 -28.31
CA THR A 496 19.89 -12.39 -28.53
C THR A 496 20.10 -11.43 -27.36
N GLU A 497 21.36 -11.17 -26.99
CA GLU A 497 21.72 -10.30 -25.87
C GLU A 497 20.92 -8.99 -25.82
N ASN A 498 20.16 -8.82 -24.73
CA ASN A 498 19.24 -7.71 -24.57
C ASN A 498 18.96 -7.44 -23.08
N GLU A 499 19.77 -6.58 -22.47
CA GLU A 499 19.62 -6.21 -21.05
C GLU A 499 18.25 -5.58 -20.75
N LEU A 500 17.67 -4.84 -21.71
CA LEU A 500 16.34 -4.24 -21.54
C LEU A 500 15.25 -5.33 -21.44
N LEU A 501 15.35 -6.40 -22.24
CA LEU A 501 14.46 -7.55 -22.13
C LEU A 501 14.61 -8.25 -20.77
N GLU A 502 15.84 -8.44 -20.29
CA GLU A 502 16.11 -9.03 -18.97
C GLU A 502 15.46 -8.22 -17.84
N GLU A 503 15.58 -6.89 -17.87
CA GLU A 503 14.91 -5.99 -16.92
C GLU A 503 13.39 -6.09 -17.01
N ASN A 504 12.84 -6.20 -18.22
CA ASN A 504 11.40 -6.40 -18.41
C ASN A 504 10.91 -7.72 -17.79
N PHE A 505 11.69 -8.80 -17.91
CA PHE A 505 11.40 -10.07 -17.24
C PHE A 505 11.56 -10.00 -15.72
N GLN A 506 12.56 -9.28 -15.22
CA GLN A 506 12.73 -9.06 -13.78
C GLN A 506 11.54 -8.30 -13.17
N ASN A 507 10.98 -7.36 -13.92
CA ASN A 507 9.80 -6.58 -13.55
C ASN A 507 8.50 -7.38 -13.65
N ALA A 508 8.42 -8.34 -14.58
CA ALA A 508 7.21 -9.07 -14.90
C ALA A 508 6.69 -9.90 -13.72
N LYS A 509 5.45 -9.60 -13.32
CA LYS A 509 4.72 -10.34 -12.29
C LYS A 509 3.48 -11.01 -12.88
N VAL A 510 3.22 -12.25 -12.47
CA VAL A 510 2.04 -13.01 -12.90
C VAL A 510 0.94 -13.03 -11.86
N THR A 511 -0.29 -13.17 -12.33
CA THR A 511 -1.46 -13.41 -11.49
C THR A 511 -2.22 -14.62 -12.01
N GLU A 512 -2.81 -15.36 -11.08
CA GLU A 512 -3.76 -16.44 -11.39
C GLU A 512 -5.19 -15.91 -11.35
N ASP A 513 -6.00 -16.29 -12.34
CA ASP A 513 -7.45 -16.13 -12.27
C ASP A 513 -8.12 -17.24 -11.42
N THR A 514 -9.44 -17.18 -11.28
CA THR A 514 -10.21 -18.18 -10.52
C THR A 514 -10.03 -19.62 -11.03
N ASN A 515 -9.66 -19.79 -12.29
CA ASN A 515 -9.41 -21.08 -12.94
C ASN A 515 -7.92 -21.46 -12.93
N LYS A 516 -7.08 -20.73 -12.19
CA LYS A 516 -5.61 -20.89 -12.12
C LYS A 516 -4.88 -20.63 -13.44
N ASN A 517 -5.49 -19.88 -14.36
CA ASN A 517 -4.78 -19.41 -15.54
C ASN A 517 -3.81 -18.30 -15.14
N ILE A 518 -2.53 -18.51 -15.40
CA ILE A 518 -1.47 -17.50 -15.24
C ILE A 518 -1.42 -16.53 -16.43
N TYR A 519 -1.20 -15.25 -16.16
CA TYR A 519 -0.88 -14.24 -17.18
C TYR A 519 -0.02 -13.13 -16.56
N VAL A 520 0.78 -12.44 -17.37
CA VAL A 520 1.57 -11.29 -16.94
C VAL A 520 0.64 -10.10 -16.69
N ASN A 521 0.70 -9.53 -15.49
CA ASN A 521 -0.14 -8.41 -15.10
C ASN A 521 0.68 -7.13 -15.05
N LYS A 522 0.51 -6.25 -16.05
CA LYS A 522 1.23 -4.97 -16.15
C LYS A 522 1.09 -4.11 -14.89
N LYS A 523 -0.10 -4.05 -14.28
CA LYS A 523 -0.37 -3.19 -13.09
C LYS A 523 0.31 -3.70 -11.82
N LYS A 524 0.49 -5.01 -11.70
CA LYS A 524 1.18 -5.63 -10.55
C LYS A 524 2.68 -5.79 -10.77
N SER A 525 3.17 -5.48 -11.96
CA SER A 525 4.58 -5.55 -12.31
C SER A 525 5.33 -4.35 -11.71
N THR A 526 6.61 -4.54 -11.37
CA THR A 526 7.40 -3.53 -10.65
C THR A 526 8.06 -2.49 -11.55
N GLY A 527 7.80 -2.57 -12.86
CA GLY A 527 8.36 -1.71 -13.89
C GLY A 527 7.78 -2.05 -15.27
N LYS A 528 8.50 -1.69 -16.33
CA LYS A 528 8.09 -1.96 -17.72
C LYS A 528 8.17 -3.45 -18.03
N VAL A 529 7.21 -3.93 -18.81
CA VAL A 529 7.06 -5.34 -19.20
C VAL A 529 6.63 -5.47 -20.66
N ASP A 530 6.72 -4.39 -21.43
CA ASP A 530 6.15 -4.31 -22.76
C ASP A 530 6.80 -5.32 -23.71
N MET A 531 8.10 -5.57 -23.53
CA MET A 531 8.83 -6.60 -24.28
C MET A 531 8.43 -8.03 -23.92
N VAL A 532 8.05 -8.27 -22.67
CA VAL A 532 7.53 -9.59 -22.25
C VAL A 532 6.14 -9.80 -22.85
N VAL A 533 5.32 -8.75 -22.93
CA VAL A 533 3.97 -8.84 -23.50
C VAL A 533 4.01 -9.02 -25.02
N SER A 534 4.84 -8.26 -25.75
CA SER A 534 5.03 -8.47 -27.19
C SER A 534 5.56 -9.88 -27.49
N LEU A 535 6.49 -10.39 -26.67
CA LEU A 535 7.02 -11.75 -26.81
C LEU A 535 5.94 -12.82 -26.56
N ILE A 536 5.10 -12.65 -25.54
CA ILE A 536 3.97 -13.57 -25.30
C ILE A 536 2.96 -13.53 -26.46
N ASN A 537 2.70 -12.36 -27.05
CA ASN A 537 1.83 -12.25 -28.23
C ASN A 537 2.43 -13.01 -29.44
N ALA A 538 3.74 -12.88 -29.68
CA ALA A 538 4.42 -13.62 -30.74
C ALA A 538 4.34 -15.15 -30.53
N ILE A 539 4.59 -15.60 -29.28
CA ILE A 539 4.54 -17.02 -28.91
C ILE A 539 3.10 -17.57 -28.96
N TYR A 540 2.10 -16.75 -28.66
CA TYR A 540 0.70 -17.13 -28.84
C TYR A 540 0.41 -17.52 -30.29
N LEU A 541 0.90 -16.73 -31.25
CA LEU A 541 0.69 -17.02 -32.67
C LEU A 541 1.50 -18.23 -33.13
N LEU A 542 2.78 -18.31 -32.75
CA LEU A 542 3.62 -19.49 -32.96
C LEU A 542 2.93 -20.78 -32.48
N GLN A 543 2.40 -20.75 -31.25
CA GLN A 543 1.72 -21.90 -30.66
C GLN A 543 0.44 -22.25 -31.41
N HIS A 544 -0.30 -21.27 -31.92
CA HIS A 544 -1.50 -21.51 -32.71
C HIS A 544 -1.19 -22.15 -34.06
N ASP A 545 -0.14 -21.71 -34.74
CA ASP A 545 0.22 -22.18 -36.08
C ASP A 545 0.99 -23.51 -36.04
N VAL A 546 2.03 -23.62 -35.21
CA VAL A 546 2.94 -24.78 -35.21
C VAL A 546 2.44 -25.92 -34.34
N ILE A 547 1.86 -25.61 -33.17
CA ILE A 547 1.52 -26.62 -32.15
C ILE A 547 0.08 -27.12 -32.30
N PHE A 548 -0.85 -26.23 -32.70
CA PHE A 548 -2.26 -26.60 -32.85
C PHE A 548 -2.69 -26.87 -34.30
N ASN A 549 -1.86 -26.55 -35.31
CA ASN A 549 -2.24 -26.69 -36.72
C ASN A 549 -1.10 -27.21 -37.63
N PRO A 550 -0.46 -28.36 -37.34
CA PRO A 550 0.72 -28.85 -38.06
C PRO A 550 0.47 -29.22 -39.54
N ASP A 551 -0.78 -29.31 -39.99
CA ASP A 551 -1.17 -29.70 -41.36
C ASP A 551 -1.82 -28.56 -42.18
N ALA A 552 -1.77 -27.30 -41.71
CA ALA A 552 -2.40 -26.19 -42.41
C ALA A 552 -1.57 -25.68 -43.60
N ASP A 553 -1.58 -26.46 -44.69
CA ASP A 553 -1.35 -25.95 -46.03
C ASP A 553 -2.38 -24.84 -46.31
N TRP A 554 -1.94 -23.70 -46.84
CA TRP A 554 -2.71 -22.47 -46.98
C TRP A 554 -3.96 -22.65 -47.86
N GLY A 555 -5.07 -23.02 -47.23
CA GLY A 555 -6.41 -23.02 -47.81
C GLY A 555 -7.19 -21.81 -47.32
N ALA A 556 -7.22 -20.75 -48.13
CA ALA A 556 -8.09 -19.60 -47.92
C ALA A 556 -9.54 -20.04 -47.65
N GLN A 557 -10.08 -19.68 -46.49
CA GLN A 557 -11.52 -19.44 -46.36
C GLN A 557 -11.74 -17.93 -46.36
N ILE A 558 -11.97 -17.40 -47.55
CA ILE A 558 -12.76 -16.19 -47.73
C ILE A 558 -14.17 -16.50 -47.21
N ILE A 559 -14.67 -15.58 -46.37
CA ILE A 559 -16.00 -15.51 -45.71
C ILE A 559 -17.09 -16.43 -46.28
#